data_AF-A0A317WJX4-F1
#
_entry.id   AF-A0A317WJX4-F1
#
_cell.length_a   1.000
_cell.length_b   1.000
_cell.length_c   1.000
_cell.angle_alpha   90.00
_cell.angle_beta   90.00
_cell.angle_gamma   90.00
#
_symmetry.space_group_name_H-M   'P 1'
#
loop_
_entity.id
_entity.type
_entity.pdbx_description
1 polymer ?
#
loop_
_entity_poly.entity_id
_entity_poly.type
_entity_poly.pdbx_seq_one_letter_code
_entity_poly.pdbx_strand_id
1 'polypeptide(L)'
;MPAKAVSTRLNPVRLQSIPHLRVRRPNTNEPNTCVAVMSSMLSCWASQGYTHEGCAVLEQQLRSCMDAPKPKSQKRNPINYHLMRMFPKVVGPKKKDGVLG
;
A
#
# COMPACT_ATOMS: atom_id res chain seq x y z
N MET A 1 16.79 2.33 21.56
CA MET A 1 16.52 0.89 21.29
C MET A 1 15.04 0.64 21.52
N PRO A 2 14.24 0.20 20.54
CA PRO A 2 12.81 -0.03 20.76
C PRO A 2 12.60 -1.28 21.63
N ALA A 3 11.65 -1.18 22.55
CA ALA A 3 11.35 -2.20 23.55
C ALA A 3 10.86 -3.52 22.93
N LYS A 4 11.27 -4.62 23.57
CA LYS A 4 10.97 -6.02 23.23
C LYS A 4 9.47 -6.21 22.94
N ALA A 5 9.19 -6.70 21.73
CA ALA A 5 8.00 -7.42 21.27
C ALA A 5 6.78 -7.37 22.21
N VAL A 6 5.93 -6.36 22.04
CA VAL A 6 4.53 -6.44 22.45
C VAL A 6 3.88 -7.53 21.58
N SER A 7 3.69 -8.71 22.16
CA SER A 7 2.92 -9.78 21.55
C SER A 7 1.47 -9.31 21.39
N THR A 8 1.08 -8.88 20.19
CA THR A 8 -0.32 -8.70 19.78
C THR A 8 -1.02 -10.07 19.70
N ARG A 9 -1.19 -10.74 20.84
CA ARG A 9 -1.97 -11.97 20.99
C ARG A 9 -3.46 -11.62 21.08
N LEU A 10 -4.00 -11.04 20.01
CA LEU A 10 -5.39 -11.35 19.68
C LEU A 10 -5.34 -12.79 19.20
N ASN A 11 -6.09 -13.69 19.84
CA ASN A 11 -6.29 -15.04 19.28
C ASN A 11 -6.80 -14.84 17.85
N PRO A 12 -6.02 -15.18 16.81
CA PRO A 12 -6.42 -14.86 15.45
C PRO A 12 -7.69 -15.64 15.14
N VAL A 13 -8.72 -14.93 14.71
CA VAL A 13 -9.99 -15.54 14.30
C VAL A 13 -9.67 -16.57 13.22
N ARG A 14 -10.09 -17.83 13.43
CA ARG A 14 -9.94 -18.85 12.40
C ARG A 14 -10.82 -18.49 11.23
N LEU A 15 -10.20 -18.35 10.06
CA LEU A 15 -10.90 -18.10 8.82
C LEU A 15 -11.90 -19.24 8.56
N GLN A 16 -13.09 -18.89 8.08
CA GLN A 16 -14.05 -19.85 7.55
C GLN A 16 -13.47 -20.54 6.30
N SER A 17 -14.17 -21.55 5.77
CA SER A 17 -13.70 -22.27 4.58
C SER A 17 -13.59 -21.34 3.37
N ILE A 18 -12.36 -20.96 3.02
CA ILE A 18 -12.03 -20.23 1.79
C ILE A 18 -11.47 -21.20 0.74
N PRO A 19 -11.66 -20.92 -0.56
CA PRO A 19 -11.10 -21.77 -1.61
C PRO A 19 -9.58 -21.61 -1.73
N HIS A 20 -9.06 -20.37 -1.64
CA HIS A 20 -7.64 -20.05 -1.74
C HIS A 20 -7.27 -18.85 -0.87
N LEU A 21 -6.11 -18.91 -0.19
CA LEU A 21 -5.55 -17.79 0.55
C LEU A 21 -4.66 -16.93 -0.36
N ARG A 22 -5.09 -15.70 -0.65
CA ARG A 22 -4.38 -14.78 -1.55
C ARG A 22 -4.55 -13.32 -1.13
N VAL A 23 -3.48 -12.55 -1.24
CA VAL A 23 -3.51 -11.08 -1.13
C VAL A 23 -3.84 -10.49 -2.50
N ARG A 24 -4.93 -9.71 -2.57
CA ARG A 24 -5.43 -9.13 -3.82
C ARG A 24 -4.47 -8.08 -4.43
N ARG A 25 -3.85 -7.25 -3.59
CA ARG A 25 -2.86 -6.24 -4.00
C ARG A 25 -1.57 -6.46 -3.19
N PRO A 26 -0.65 -7.32 -3.67
CA PRO A 26 0.53 -7.72 -2.91
C PRO A 26 1.65 -6.66 -2.92
N ASN A 27 1.61 -5.72 -3.88
CA ASN A 27 2.51 -4.59 -3.93
C ASN A 27 1.77 -3.34 -3.45
N THR A 28 2.50 -2.45 -2.79
CA THR A 28 2.03 -1.11 -2.49
C THR A 28 1.98 -0.29 -3.77
N ASN A 29 0.90 0.47 -3.95
CA ASN A 29 0.88 1.52 -4.96
C ASN A 29 1.58 2.72 -4.34
N GLU A 30 2.83 2.95 -4.74
CA GLU A 30 3.56 4.15 -4.32
C GLU A 30 2.90 5.34 -5.03
N PRO A 31 2.38 6.34 -4.28
CA PRO A 31 1.78 7.50 -4.89
C PRO A 31 2.84 8.27 -5.70
N ASN A 32 2.42 8.88 -6.82
CA ASN A 32 3.32 9.69 -7.61
C ASN A 32 3.77 10.91 -6.79
N THR A 33 5.08 11.09 -6.65
CA THR A 33 5.74 12.12 -5.84
C THR A 33 5.35 13.54 -6.27
N CYS A 34 5.15 13.76 -7.57
CA CYS A 34 4.83 15.09 -8.10
C CYS A 34 3.39 15.51 -7.81
N VAL A 35 2.49 14.57 -7.50
CA VAL A 35 1.09 14.89 -7.16
C VAL A 35 1.01 15.61 -5.82
N ALA A 36 1.88 15.27 -4.86
CA ALA A 36 1.94 15.98 -3.60
C ALA A 36 2.40 17.43 -3.79
N VAL A 37 3.46 17.67 -4.57
CA VAL A 37 3.96 19.02 -4.88
C VAL A 37 2.94 19.83 -5.68
N MET A 38 2.23 19.18 -6.61
CA MET A 38 1.15 19.83 -7.35
C MET A 38 -0.01 20.24 -6.43
N SER A 39 -0.37 19.38 -5.46
CA SER A 39 -1.44 19.73 -4.51
C SER A 39 -1.06 20.91 -3.62
N SER A 40 0.18 21.01 -3.16
CA SER A 40 0.65 22.17 -2.39
C SER A 40 0.70 23.44 -3.22
N MET A 41 1.11 23.36 -4.49
CA MET A 41 1.03 24.46 -5.45
C MET A 41 -0.39 25.00 -5.60
N LEU A 42 -1.37 24.10 -5.79
CA LEU A 42 -2.78 24.47 -5.90
C LEU A 42 -3.31 25.12 -4.60
N SER A 43 -2.89 24.62 -3.42
CA SER A 43 -3.21 25.26 -2.15
C SER A 43 -2.59 26.65 -2.00
N CYS A 44 -1.39 26.86 -2.54
CA CYS A 44 -0.74 28.17 -2.56
C CYS A 44 -1.52 29.16 -3.43
N TRP A 45 -1.93 28.76 -4.64
CA TRP A 45 -2.77 29.61 -5.49
C TRP A 45 -4.15 29.88 -4.91
N ALA A 46 -4.73 28.91 -4.21
CA ALA A 46 -6.01 29.08 -3.54
C ALA A 46 -5.95 30.07 -2.36
N SER A 47 -4.80 30.24 -1.72
CA SER A 47 -4.64 31.11 -0.54
C SER A 47 -4.12 32.50 -0.87
N GLN A 48 -3.14 32.61 -1.77
CA GLN A 48 -2.45 33.88 -2.07
C GLN A 48 -2.85 34.48 -3.42
N GLY A 49 -3.71 33.80 -4.18
CA GLY A 49 -4.05 34.18 -5.55
C GLY A 49 -3.08 33.61 -6.59
N TYR A 50 -3.49 33.70 -7.85
CA TYR A 50 -2.71 33.17 -8.97
C TYR A 50 -1.37 33.91 -9.09
N THR A 51 -0.28 33.18 -9.31
CA THR A 51 1.05 33.73 -9.65
C THR A 51 1.64 34.72 -8.63
N HIS A 52 1.36 34.54 -7.33
CA HIS A 52 2.04 35.31 -6.28
C HIS A 52 3.48 34.81 -6.09
N GLU A 53 4.45 35.72 -5.83
CA GLU A 53 5.87 35.36 -5.66
C GLU A 53 6.12 34.29 -4.58
N GLY A 54 5.21 34.18 -3.60
CA GLY A 54 5.25 33.17 -2.54
C GLY A 54 5.12 31.73 -3.04
N CYS A 55 4.59 31.51 -4.24
CA CYS A 55 4.41 30.18 -4.83
C CYS A 55 5.57 29.77 -5.77
N ALA A 56 6.51 30.66 -6.09
CA ALA A 56 7.58 30.41 -7.08
C ALA A 56 8.47 29.21 -6.73
N VAL A 57 8.71 28.98 -5.43
CA VAL A 57 9.50 27.83 -4.95
C VAL A 57 8.79 26.49 -5.23
N LEU A 58 7.47 26.44 -5.04
CA LEU A 58 6.67 25.24 -5.33
C LEU A 58 6.61 24.95 -6.83
N GLU A 59 6.60 26.01 -7.64
CA GLU A 59 6.67 25.94 -9.11
C GLU A 59 7.99 25.29 -9.57
N GLN A 60 9.10 25.71 -8.97
CA GLN A 60 10.43 25.13 -9.27
C GLN A 60 10.51 23.67 -8.81
N GLN A 61 9.97 23.33 -7.64
CA GLN A 61 9.90 21.95 -7.14
C GLN A 61 9.03 21.05 -8.03
N LEU A 62 7.93 21.59 -8.56
CA LEU A 62 7.08 20.83 -9.48
C LEU A 62 7.80 20.56 -10.81
N ARG A 63 8.50 21.56 -11.36
CA ARG A 63 9.33 21.38 -12.56
C ARG A 63 10.40 20.33 -12.36
N SER A 64 11.19 20.43 -11.28
CA SER A 64 12.24 19.45 -11.00
C SER A 64 11.70 18.03 -10.80
N CYS A 65 10.50 17.89 -10.22
CA CYS A 65 9.85 16.59 -10.09
C CYS A 65 9.41 16.01 -11.45
N MET A 66 8.89 16.86 -12.35
CA MET A 66 8.41 16.43 -13.67
C MET A 66 9.56 16.14 -14.65
N ASP A 67 10.69 16.84 -14.50
CA ASP A 67 11.91 16.60 -15.28
C ASP A 67 12.65 15.33 -14.83
N ALA A 68 12.44 14.89 -13.59
CA ALA A 68 13.05 13.68 -13.07
C ALA A 68 12.51 12.42 -13.78
N PRO A 69 13.38 11.44 -14.09
CA PRO A 69 12.93 10.19 -14.70
C PRO A 69 12.05 9.40 -13.73
N LYS A 70 11.01 8.75 -14.27
CA LYS A 70 10.09 7.92 -13.48
C LYS A 70 10.86 6.79 -12.76
N PRO A 71 10.60 6.55 -11.47
CA PRO A 71 11.24 5.45 -10.76
C PRO A 71 10.86 4.11 -11.40
N LYS A 72 11.82 3.17 -11.40
CA LYS A 72 11.58 1.83 -11.93
C LYS A 72 10.47 1.14 -11.12
N SER A 73 9.59 0.43 -11.80
CA SER A 73 8.54 -0.35 -11.14
C SER A 73 9.16 -1.35 -10.16
N GLN A 74 8.68 -1.36 -8.91
CA GLN A 74 9.15 -2.32 -7.91
C GLN A 74 8.89 -3.76 -8.37
N LYS A 75 9.80 -4.68 -8.00
CA LYS A 75 9.66 -6.10 -8.30
C LYS A 75 8.39 -6.65 -7.67
N ARG A 76 7.67 -7.53 -8.40
CA ARG A 76 6.44 -8.16 -7.88
C ARG A 76 6.73 -8.97 -6.62
N ASN A 77 5.94 -8.74 -5.57
CA ASN A 77 6.01 -9.48 -4.32
C ASN A 77 5.49 -10.92 -4.51
N PRO A 78 6.30 -11.96 -4.23
CA PRO A 78 5.92 -13.36 -4.41
C PRO A 78 5.04 -13.92 -3.27
N ILE A 79 4.47 -13.09 -2.39
CA ILE A 79 3.66 -13.54 -1.24
C ILE A 79 2.59 -14.58 -1.61
N ASN A 80 1.90 -14.40 -2.73
CA ASN A 80 0.84 -15.31 -3.15
C ASN A 80 1.36 -16.71 -3.52
N TYR A 81 2.61 -16.83 -4.00
CA TYR A 81 3.25 -18.12 -4.26
C TYR A 81 3.43 -18.91 -2.95
N HIS A 82 3.92 -18.25 -1.90
CA HIS A 82 4.12 -18.88 -0.59
C HIS A 82 2.80 -19.18 0.11
N LEU A 83 1.82 -18.28 0.04
CA LEU A 83 0.49 -18.49 0.65
C LEU A 83 -0.23 -19.70 0.06
N MET A 84 -0.15 -19.91 -1.26
CA MET A 84 -0.74 -21.08 -1.90
C MET A 84 -0.06 -22.39 -1.47
N ARG A 85 1.27 -22.40 -1.31
CA ARG A 85 2.01 -23.58 -0.86
C ARG A 85 1.77 -23.90 0.61
N MET A 86 1.60 -22.86 1.44
CA MET A 86 1.30 -23.01 2.87
C MET A 86 -0.16 -23.34 3.12
N PHE A 87 -1.08 -22.98 2.22
CA PHE A 87 -2.53 -23.09 2.42
C PHE A 87 -3.01 -24.42 3.00
N PRO A 88 -2.55 -25.62 2.57
CA PRO A 88 -2.98 -26.89 3.16
C PRO A 88 -2.62 -27.07 4.64
N LYS A 89 -1.59 -26.36 5.13
CA LYS A 89 -1.09 -26.45 6.51
C LYS A 89 -1.72 -25.42 7.45
N VAL A 90 -2.31 -24.36 6.91
CA VAL A 90 -2.87 -23.25 7.70
C VAL A 90 -4.40 -23.16 7.60
N VAL A 91 -5.02 -23.91 6.69
CA VAL A 91 -6.47 -23.92 6.50
C VAL A 91 -7.18 -24.61 7.66
N GLY A 92 -8.27 -24.02 8.11
CA GLY A 92 -9.17 -24.61 9.10
C GLY A 92 -10.04 -25.75 8.52
N PRO A 93 -10.93 -26.33 9.34
CA PRO A 93 -11.84 -27.39 8.90
C PRO A 93 -12.64 -26.95 7.67
N LYS A 94 -12.63 -27.80 6.63
CA LYS A 94 -13.36 -27.55 5.38
C LYS A 94 -14.76 -28.14 5.51
N LYS A 95 -15.78 -27.41 5.05
CA LYS A 95 -17.10 -28.00 4.83
C LYS A 95 -16.98 -29.01 3.69
N LYS A 96 -17.03 -30.30 4.01
CA LYS A 96 -17.46 -31.33 3.05
C LYS A 96 -18.98 -31.22 3.00
N ASP A 97 -19.51 -30.73 1.89
CA ASP A 97 -20.91 -30.94 1.50
C ASP A 97 -21.93 -30.77 2.64
N GLY A 98 -21.91 -29.62 3.30
CA GLY A 98 -23.00 -29.18 4.18
C GLY A 98 -23.03 -29.70 5.61
N VAL A 99 -22.09 -30.54 6.08
CA VAL A 99 -22.05 -30.97 7.49
C VAL A 99 -20.68 -30.72 8.12
N LEU A 100 -20.68 -30.00 9.25
CA LEU A 100 -19.49 -29.74 10.06
C LEU A 100 -19.09 -31.03 10.79
N GLY A 101 -17.96 -31.60 10.40
CA GLY A 101 -17.22 -32.57 11.22
C GLY A 101 -16.21 -31.85 12.11
#